data_AF-A0A2H5ZT06-F1
#
_entry.id   AF-A0A2H5ZT06-F1
#
_cell.length_a   1.000
_cell.length_b   1.000
_cell.length_c   1.000
_cell.angle_alpha   90.00
_cell.angle_beta   90.00
_cell.angle_gamma   90.00
#
_symmetry.space_group_name_H-M   'P 1'
#
loop_
_entity.id
_entity.type
_entity.pdbx_description
1 polymer ?
#
loop_
_entity_poly.entity_id
_entity_poly.type
_entity_poly.pdbx_seq_one_letter_code
_entity_poly.pdbx_strand_id
1 'polypeptide(L)'
;MTDAPAEVVQASEVVVLGGGCYGCFHARQLLRACERGRLRYQRLVVVDRNPQARARAELTGKAQVVTADWTAYLVDYVPAAPADAQLVPAPFAPHVLADWLVASLRRLRPQLRVSRHPLPGSYPVAYDVTLEDRRYLSEAAWRCPATCPEPRVCPATRGPRTWDLASTVERYADLPVLRFSCLHFAYGVGTIAVRSLQEALRWLADRATPGQRVGVLTASHCHGAGTCVVVEEA
;
A
#
# COMPACT_ATOMS: atom_id res chain seq x y z
N MET A 1 23.06 28.61 6.00
CA MET A 1 22.62 27.62 5.00
C MET A 1 21.15 27.82 4.78
N THR A 2 20.79 28.48 3.68
CA THR A 2 19.41 28.62 3.23
C THR A 2 18.93 27.25 2.77
N ASP A 3 18.04 26.62 3.56
CA ASP A 3 17.32 25.43 3.13
C ASP A 3 16.66 25.74 1.78
N ALA A 4 17.03 24.99 0.74
CA ALA A 4 16.27 25.01 -0.50
C ALA A 4 14.78 24.77 -0.14
N PRO A 5 13.83 25.51 -0.73
CA PRO A 5 12.42 25.27 -0.45
C PRO A 5 12.12 23.81 -0.76
N ALA A 6 11.74 23.03 0.27
CA ALA A 6 11.46 21.61 0.08
C ALA A 6 10.48 21.43 -1.08
N GLU A 7 10.86 20.58 -2.02
CA GLU A 7 10.17 20.36 -3.28
C GLU A 7 8.67 20.10 -3.05
N VAL A 8 7.83 20.80 -3.81
CA VAL A 8 6.38 20.64 -3.71
C VAL A 8 5.99 19.36 -4.40
N VAL A 9 5.48 18.41 -3.63
CA VAL A 9 5.03 17.12 -4.14
C VAL A 9 3.75 17.31 -4.97
N GLN A 10 3.59 16.54 -6.05
CA GLN A 10 2.44 16.62 -6.95
C GLN A 10 1.83 15.23 -7.22
N ALA A 11 0.51 15.19 -7.36
CA ALA A 11 -0.23 14.03 -7.86
C ALA A 11 -1.57 14.49 -8.44
N SER A 12 -2.04 13.91 -9.54
CA SER A 12 -3.37 14.21 -10.06
C SER A 12 -4.46 13.81 -9.05
N GLU A 13 -4.30 12.65 -8.41
CA GLU A 13 -5.25 12.12 -7.44
C GLU A 13 -4.55 11.43 -6.27
N VAL A 14 -5.10 11.59 -5.07
CA VAL A 14 -4.72 10.80 -3.89
C VAL A 14 -5.96 10.06 -3.37
N VAL A 15 -5.87 8.73 -3.32
CA VAL A 15 -6.91 7.85 -2.81
C VAL A 15 -6.51 7.33 -1.43
N VAL A 16 -7.39 7.46 -0.45
CA VAL A 16 -7.21 6.95 0.91
C VAL A 16 -8.15 5.78 1.14
N LEU A 17 -7.60 4.61 1.45
CA LEU A 17 -8.40 3.45 1.84
C LEU A 17 -8.70 3.49 3.33
N GLY A 18 -10.00 3.50 3.64
CA GLY A 18 -10.53 3.64 4.98
C GLY A 18 -10.87 5.09 5.31
N GLY A 19 -12.08 5.28 5.83
CA GLY A 19 -12.65 6.52 6.33
C GLY A 19 -12.85 6.52 7.84
N GLY A 20 -12.23 5.57 8.56
CA GLY A 20 -12.16 5.54 10.03
C GLY A 20 -11.18 6.57 10.61
N CYS A 21 -10.72 6.36 11.85
CA CYS A 21 -9.83 7.31 12.54
C CYS A 21 -8.49 7.54 11.82
N TYR A 22 -7.84 6.48 11.34
CA TYR A 22 -6.55 6.58 10.64
C TYR A 22 -6.69 7.19 9.24
N GLY A 23 -7.69 6.76 8.48
CA GLY A 23 -7.99 7.35 7.18
C GLY A 23 -8.28 8.84 7.26
N CYS A 24 -9.12 9.26 8.22
CA CYS A 24 -9.38 10.67 8.49
C CYS A 24 -8.12 11.42 8.95
N PHE A 25 -7.26 10.78 9.74
CA PHE A 25 -5.97 11.36 10.11
C PHE A 25 -5.11 11.64 8.87
N HIS A 26 -4.90 10.65 8.00
CA HIS A 26 -4.07 10.82 6.79
C HIS A 26 -4.67 11.85 5.83
N ALA A 27 -5.99 11.81 5.57
CA ALA A 27 -6.66 12.80 4.73
C ALA A 27 -6.48 14.24 5.27
N ARG A 28 -6.57 14.44 6.60
CA ARG A 28 -6.31 15.76 7.21
C ARG A 28 -4.87 16.20 7.07
N GLN A 29 -3.89 15.30 7.14
CA GLN A 29 -2.49 15.65 6.89
C GLN A 29 -2.25 16.06 5.44
N LEU A 30 -2.88 15.38 4.47
CA LEU A 30 -2.81 15.73 3.04
C LEU A 30 -3.46 17.10 2.76
N LEU A 31 -4.61 17.38 3.38
CA LEU A 31 -5.26 18.70 3.30
C LEU A 31 -4.34 19.80 3.85
N ARG A 32 -3.75 19.59 5.04
CA ARG A 32 -2.79 20.53 5.65
C ARG A 32 -1.53 20.72 4.80
N ALA A 33 -1.05 19.67 4.14
CA ALA A 33 0.08 19.74 3.22
C ALA A 33 -0.25 20.64 2.03
N CYS A 34 -1.47 20.52 1.49
CA CYS A 34 -1.97 21.36 0.41
C CYS A 34 -2.13 22.82 0.84
N GLU A 35 -2.77 23.08 1.98
CA GLU A 35 -2.93 24.42 2.56
C GLU A 35 -1.58 25.13 2.78
N ARG A 36 -0.53 24.38 3.10
CA ARG A 36 0.84 24.90 3.32
C ARG A 36 1.72 24.88 2.07
N GLY A 37 1.14 24.60 0.90
CA GLY A 37 1.85 24.61 -0.38
C GLY A 37 2.95 23.56 -0.50
N ARG A 38 2.89 22.46 0.28
CA ARG A 38 3.86 21.35 0.23
C ARG A 38 3.38 20.16 -0.59
N LEU A 39 2.10 20.14 -0.94
CA LEU A 39 1.48 19.15 -1.80
C LEU A 39 0.50 19.86 -2.75
N ARG A 40 0.40 19.39 -3.99
CA ARG A 40 -0.66 19.78 -4.93
C ARG A 40 -1.33 18.54 -5.48
N TYR A 41 -2.67 18.53 -5.46
CA TYR A 41 -3.46 17.52 -6.14
C TYR A 41 -4.76 18.10 -6.71
N GLN A 42 -5.35 17.40 -7.68
CA GLN A 42 -6.65 17.78 -8.24
C GLN A 42 -7.79 17.15 -7.46
N ARG A 43 -7.62 15.90 -7.01
CA ARG A 43 -8.66 15.18 -6.25
C ARG A 43 -8.07 14.44 -5.04
N LEU A 44 -8.82 14.50 -3.94
CA LEU A 44 -8.62 13.65 -2.75
C LEU A 44 -9.88 12.79 -2.58
N VAL A 45 -9.71 11.48 -2.61
CA VAL A 45 -10.79 10.50 -2.49
C VAL A 45 -10.57 9.67 -1.24
N VAL A 46 -11.62 9.44 -0.45
CA VAL A 46 -11.61 8.52 0.70
C VAL A 46 -12.64 7.42 0.45
N VAL A 47 -12.18 6.17 0.46
CA VAL A 47 -13.02 5.00 0.16
C VAL A 47 -13.24 4.20 1.43
N ASP A 48 -14.49 3.98 1.83
CA ASP A 48 -14.82 3.13 2.97
C ASP A 48 -16.06 2.26 2.71
N ARG A 49 -16.03 1.02 3.20
CA ARG A 49 -17.16 0.09 3.09
C ARG A 49 -18.37 0.53 3.93
N ASN A 50 -18.13 1.24 5.03
CA ASN A 50 -19.16 1.71 5.94
C ASN A 50 -19.81 2.99 5.37
N PRO A 51 -21.11 2.97 5.04
CA PRO A 51 -21.81 4.17 4.58
C PRO A 51 -21.92 5.26 5.64
N GLN A 52 -21.58 4.99 6.90
CA GLN A 52 -21.53 5.94 8.01
C GLN A 52 -20.09 6.16 8.52
N ALA A 53 -19.08 5.89 7.69
CA ALA A 53 -17.69 6.12 8.06
C ALA A 53 -17.47 7.57 8.52
N ARG A 54 -16.59 7.75 9.52
CA ARG A 54 -16.23 9.04 10.12
C ARG A 54 -15.86 10.10 9.07
N ALA A 55 -15.22 9.69 7.97
CA ALA A 55 -14.88 10.54 6.84
C ALA A 55 -16.07 11.31 6.26
N ARG A 56 -17.29 10.75 6.26
CA ARG A 56 -18.48 11.47 5.79
C ARG A 56 -18.80 12.68 6.64
N ALA A 57 -18.66 12.57 7.96
CA ALA A 57 -18.89 13.69 8.86
C ALA A 57 -17.75 14.72 8.78
N GLU A 58 -16.49 14.28 8.67
CA GLU A 58 -15.33 15.16 8.80
C GLU A 58 -14.79 15.77 7.50
N LEU A 59 -14.99 15.09 6.37
CA LEU A 59 -14.30 15.39 5.11
C LEU A 59 -15.24 15.78 3.96
N THR A 60 -16.56 15.75 4.16
CA THR A 60 -17.52 16.24 3.16
C THR A 60 -17.21 17.69 2.80
N GLY A 61 -17.15 17.98 1.49
CA GLY A 61 -16.77 19.30 0.95
C GLY A 61 -15.26 19.55 0.90
N LYS A 62 -14.43 18.66 1.48
CA LYS A 62 -12.95 18.74 1.45
C LYS A 62 -12.31 17.58 0.69
N ALA A 63 -12.99 16.44 0.66
CA ALA A 63 -12.62 15.24 -0.09
C ALA A 63 -13.88 14.57 -0.64
N GLN A 64 -13.75 13.82 -1.72
CA GLN A 64 -14.80 12.93 -2.19
C GLN A 64 -14.83 11.69 -1.29
N VAL A 65 -15.98 11.38 -0.69
CA VAL A 65 -16.15 10.19 0.14
C VAL A 65 -16.98 9.16 -0.60
N VAL A 66 -16.37 8.04 -0.97
CA VAL A 66 -16.98 6.95 -1.74
C VAL A 66 -17.29 5.79 -0.80
N THR A 67 -18.52 5.27 -0.87
CA THR A 67 -18.85 4.01 -0.20
C THR A 67 -18.68 2.84 -1.15
N ALA A 68 -17.66 2.03 -0.89
CA ALA A 68 -17.37 0.83 -1.67
C ALA A 68 -16.49 -0.12 -0.85
N ASP A 69 -16.52 -1.41 -1.19
CA ASP A 69 -15.47 -2.32 -0.80
C ASP A 69 -14.13 -1.88 -1.42
N TRP A 70 -13.04 -1.96 -0.67
CA TRP A 70 -11.74 -1.47 -1.12
C TRP A 70 -11.20 -2.27 -2.30
N THR A 71 -11.33 -3.60 -2.26
CA THR A 71 -10.84 -4.48 -3.32
C THR A 71 -11.65 -4.24 -4.59
N ALA A 72 -12.97 -4.21 -4.51
CA ALA A 72 -13.84 -3.92 -5.65
C ALA A 72 -13.55 -2.53 -6.25
N TYR A 73 -13.43 -1.50 -5.41
CA TYR A 73 -13.09 -0.14 -5.86
C TYR A 73 -11.77 -0.13 -6.64
N LEU A 74 -10.73 -0.78 -6.12
CA LEU A 74 -9.42 -0.80 -6.78
C LEU A 74 -9.45 -1.59 -8.10
N VAL A 75 -10.25 -2.65 -8.22
CA VAL A 75 -10.40 -3.42 -9.47
C VAL A 75 -10.90 -2.52 -10.60
N ASP A 76 -11.83 -1.63 -10.30
CA ASP A 76 -12.38 -0.68 -11.27
C ASP A 76 -11.49 0.55 -11.48
N TYR A 77 -10.93 1.09 -10.40
CA TYR A 77 -10.17 2.33 -10.41
C TYR A 77 -8.78 2.20 -11.06
N VAL A 78 -7.99 1.20 -10.66
CA VAL A 78 -6.56 1.13 -11.03
C VAL A 78 -6.32 1.12 -12.56
N PRO A 79 -7.09 0.39 -13.39
CA PRO A 79 -6.89 0.41 -14.84
C PRO A 79 -7.06 1.80 -15.50
N ALA A 80 -7.89 2.67 -14.92
CA ALA A 80 -8.22 3.99 -15.46
C ALA A 80 -7.56 5.15 -14.70
N ALA A 81 -6.84 4.85 -13.62
CA ALA A 81 -6.24 5.86 -12.75
C ALA A 81 -5.12 6.65 -13.46
N PRO A 82 -4.97 7.95 -13.15
CA PRO A 82 -3.82 8.73 -13.59
C PRO A 82 -2.50 8.09 -13.17
N ALA A 83 -1.48 8.19 -14.02
CA ALA A 83 -0.21 7.49 -13.80
C ALA A 83 0.66 8.07 -12.67
N ASP A 84 0.31 9.25 -12.16
CA ASP A 84 0.91 9.92 -11.00
C ASP A 84 0.03 9.81 -9.74
N ALA A 85 -1.11 9.12 -9.81
CA ALA A 85 -2.00 8.95 -8.68
C ALA A 85 -1.34 8.16 -7.54
N GLN A 86 -1.74 8.48 -6.31
CA GLN A 86 -1.19 7.92 -5.08
C GLN A 86 -2.27 7.22 -4.27
N LEU A 87 -1.89 6.13 -3.61
CA LEU A 87 -2.76 5.36 -2.74
C LEU A 87 -2.22 5.37 -1.31
N VAL A 88 -2.99 5.86 -0.35
CA VAL A 88 -2.75 5.62 1.08
C VAL A 88 -3.41 4.27 1.42
N PRO A 89 -2.62 3.21 1.71
CA PRO A 89 -3.19 1.91 2.03
C PRO A 89 -3.91 1.95 3.38
N ALA A 90 -4.87 1.03 3.57
CA ALA A 90 -5.50 0.87 4.87
C ALA A 90 -4.47 0.25 5.85
N PRO A 91 -4.19 0.89 7.00
CA PRO A 91 -3.12 0.45 7.91
C PRO A 91 -3.42 -0.82 8.72
N PHE A 92 -4.60 -1.44 8.54
CA PHE A 92 -5.01 -2.63 9.27
C PHE A 92 -5.41 -3.75 8.32
N ALA A 93 -4.85 -4.93 8.57
CA ALA A 93 -5.10 -6.19 7.87
C ALA A 93 -6.61 -6.43 7.68
N PRO A 94 -7.05 -6.88 6.49
CA PRO A 94 -6.39 -7.78 5.53
C PRO A 94 -5.44 -7.12 4.50
N HIS A 95 -4.61 -7.96 3.83
CA HIS A 95 -3.66 -7.55 2.79
C HIS A 95 -4.37 -7.16 1.47
N VAL A 96 -4.99 -5.98 1.48
CA VAL A 96 -5.89 -5.50 0.42
C VAL A 96 -5.29 -5.50 -1.00
N LEU A 97 -3.98 -5.27 -1.14
CA LEU A 97 -3.34 -5.24 -2.46
C LEU A 97 -3.14 -6.64 -3.06
N ALA A 98 -2.93 -7.67 -2.24
CA ALA A 98 -2.99 -9.05 -2.72
C ALA A 98 -4.42 -9.43 -3.14
N ASP A 99 -5.41 -9.02 -2.35
CA ASP A 99 -6.83 -9.26 -2.63
C ASP A 99 -7.26 -8.60 -3.94
N TRP A 100 -6.86 -7.34 -4.14
CA TRP A 100 -7.05 -6.59 -5.38
C TRP A 100 -6.37 -7.24 -6.58
N LEU A 101 -5.12 -7.68 -6.45
CA LEU A 101 -4.39 -8.28 -7.56
C LEU A 101 -5.05 -9.59 -8.02
N VAL A 102 -5.47 -10.43 -7.09
CA VAL A 102 -6.21 -11.68 -7.39
C VAL A 102 -7.56 -11.37 -8.04
N ALA A 103 -8.34 -10.42 -7.50
CA ALA A 103 -9.62 -10.06 -8.08
C ALA A 103 -9.48 -9.47 -9.49
N SER A 104 -8.47 -8.63 -9.71
CA SER A 104 -8.15 -8.04 -11.02
C SER A 104 -7.72 -9.10 -12.03
N LEU A 105 -6.87 -10.05 -11.63
CA LEU A 105 -6.47 -11.16 -12.50
C LEU A 105 -7.66 -12.02 -12.88
N ARG A 106 -8.55 -12.36 -11.94
CA ARG A 106 -9.78 -13.12 -12.23
C ARG A 106 -10.70 -12.39 -13.21
N ARG A 107 -10.79 -11.05 -13.14
CA ARG A 107 -11.55 -10.26 -14.12
C ARG A 107 -10.93 -10.31 -15.52
N LEU A 108 -9.61 -10.27 -15.62
CA LEU A 108 -8.89 -10.31 -16.90
C LEU A 108 -8.80 -11.72 -17.50
N ARG A 109 -8.75 -12.74 -16.64
CA ARG A 109 -8.49 -14.14 -16.99
C ARG A 109 -9.44 -15.06 -16.20
N PRO A 110 -10.76 -15.03 -16.49
CA PRO A 110 -11.77 -15.74 -15.71
C PRO A 110 -11.62 -17.27 -15.71
N GLN A 111 -10.87 -17.82 -16.66
CA GLN A 111 -10.55 -19.25 -16.74
C GLN A 111 -9.49 -19.70 -15.71
N LEU A 112 -8.71 -18.77 -15.16
CA LEU A 112 -7.64 -19.12 -14.22
C LEU A 112 -8.21 -19.25 -12.81
N ARG A 113 -7.86 -20.36 -12.16
CA ARG A 113 -8.04 -20.53 -10.72
C ARG A 113 -6.83 -19.95 -10.01
N VAL A 114 -7.07 -19.21 -8.93
CA VAL A 114 -6.02 -18.50 -8.20
C VAL A 114 -6.26 -18.66 -6.72
N SER A 115 -5.24 -19.12 -5.99
CA SER A 115 -5.23 -19.20 -4.53
C SER A 115 -4.20 -18.26 -3.92
N ARG A 116 -4.31 -18.08 -2.60
CA ARG A 116 -3.41 -17.27 -1.78
C ARG A 116 -2.86 -18.14 -0.66
N HIS A 117 -1.57 -17.98 -0.40
CA HIS A 117 -0.85 -18.66 0.67
C HIS A 117 0.04 -17.65 1.39
N PRO A 118 0.51 -17.93 2.60
CA PRO A 118 1.56 -17.13 3.22
C PRO A 118 2.78 -17.02 2.29
N LEU A 119 3.46 -15.87 2.31
CA LEU A 119 4.70 -15.69 1.55
C LEU A 119 5.73 -16.74 2.02
N PRO A 120 6.21 -17.66 1.15
CA PRO A 120 7.13 -18.72 1.54
C PRO A 120 8.55 -18.17 1.73
N GLY A 121 9.38 -18.93 2.45
CA GLY A 121 10.80 -18.60 2.67
C GLY A 121 11.14 -18.38 4.14
N SER A 122 12.36 -17.94 4.40
CA SER A 122 12.83 -17.54 5.73
C SER A 122 13.49 -16.18 5.62
N TYR A 123 13.06 -15.24 6.45
CA TYR A 123 13.51 -13.86 6.41
C TYR A 123 14.25 -13.53 7.70
N PRO A 124 15.45 -12.93 7.64
CA PRO A 124 16.22 -12.58 8.83
C PRO A 124 15.70 -11.27 9.46
N VAL A 125 14.42 -11.25 9.83
CA VAL A 125 13.72 -10.10 10.39
C VAL A 125 13.38 -10.33 11.86
N ALA A 126 13.20 -9.25 12.62
CA ALA A 126 12.94 -9.33 14.06
C ALA A 126 11.56 -9.91 14.39
N TYR A 127 10.59 -9.74 13.49
CA TYR A 127 9.24 -10.30 13.63
C TYR A 127 8.81 -10.94 12.33
N ASP A 128 8.35 -12.18 12.45
CA ASP A 128 7.84 -12.98 11.35
C ASP A 128 6.68 -13.83 11.85
N VAL A 129 5.46 -13.47 11.48
CA VAL A 129 4.24 -14.16 11.93
C VAL A 129 3.32 -14.43 10.75
N THR A 130 2.88 -15.67 10.65
CA THR A 130 1.89 -16.10 9.67
C THR A 130 0.51 -16.14 10.31
N LEU A 131 -0.48 -15.58 9.62
CA LEU A 131 -1.90 -15.67 9.98
C LEU A 131 -2.71 -15.89 8.70
N GLU A 132 -3.44 -16.99 8.64
CA GLU A 132 -4.20 -17.42 7.45
C GLU A 132 -3.30 -17.52 6.21
N ASP A 133 -3.57 -16.71 5.18
CA ASP A 133 -2.87 -16.64 3.91
C ASP A 133 -1.87 -15.48 3.82
N ARG A 134 -1.47 -14.93 4.97
CA ARG A 134 -0.63 -13.73 5.07
C ARG A 134 0.53 -13.96 6.01
N ARG A 135 1.66 -13.36 5.68
CA ARG A 135 2.86 -13.30 6.52
C ARG A 135 3.20 -11.86 6.84
N TYR A 136 3.25 -11.51 8.12
CA TYR A 136 3.58 -10.19 8.61
C TYR A 136 5.05 -10.15 9.02
N LEU A 137 5.78 -9.18 8.50
CA LEU A 137 7.23 -9.07 8.66
C LEU A 137 7.58 -7.70 9.25
N SER A 138 8.58 -7.67 10.12
CA SER A 138 9.12 -6.43 10.68
C SER A 138 10.63 -6.48 10.91
N GLU A 139 11.34 -5.50 10.38
CA GLU A 139 12.73 -5.21 10.76
C GLU A 139 12.82 -4.63 12.18
N ALA A 140 11.77 -3.92 12.61
CA ALA A 140 11.74 -3.31 13.93
C ALA A 140 11.46 -4.34 15.01
N ALA A 141 12.43 -4.53 15.91
CA ALA A 141 12.32 -5.32 17.14
C ALA A 141 11.66 -4.52 18.31
N TRP A 142 11.11 -3.35 18.01
CA TRP A 142 10.54 -2.40 18.97
C TRP A 142 9.18 -1.89 18.50
N ARG A 143 8.46 -1.19 19.38
CA ARG A 143 7.15 -0.61 19.07
C ARG A 143 7.29 0.87 18.70
N CYS A 144 6.85 1.21 17.49
CA CYS A 144 6.73 2.59 17.01
C CYS A 144 5.28 3.10 17.16
N PRO A 145 5.04 4.43 17.11
CA PRO A 145 3.70 4.94 16.87
C PRO A 145 3.15 4.43 15.53
N ALA A 146 1.85 4.14 15.48
CA ALA A 146 1.18 3.67 14.26
C ALA A 146 1.25 4.65 13.07
N THR A 147 1.63 5.91 13.32
CA THR A 147 1.78 6.97 12.32
C THR A 147 3.25 7.38 12.12
N CYS A 148 4.19 6.47 12.37
CA CYS A 148 5.61 6.72 12.12
C CYS A 148 5.83 7.05 10.64
N PRO A 149 6.43 8.20 10.29
CA PRO A 149 6.68 8.57 8.90
C PRO A 149 7.98 7.96 8.35
N GLU A 150 8.64 7.11 9.14
CA GLU A 150 9.88 6.42 8.82
C GLU A 150 11.00 7.34 8.28
N PRO A 151 11.42 8.35 9.07
CA PRO A 151 12.46 9.28 8.65
C PRO A 151 13.84 8.61 8.61
N ARG A 152 14.79 9.18 7.86
CA ARG A 152 16.17 8.64 7.72
C ARG A 152 16.86 8.35 9.06
N VAL A 153 16.63 9.16 10.09
CA VAL A 153 17.10 8.89 11.46
C VAL A 153 15.94 8.30 12.25
N CYS A 154 16.07 7.04 12.67
CA CYS A 154 15.00 6.34 13.37
C CYS A 154 14.80 6.92 14.78
N PRO A 155 13.57 7.33 15.18
CA PRO A 155 13.33 7.85 16.53
C PRO A 155 13.57 6.82 17.64
N ALA A 156 13.40 5.53 17.35
CA ALA A 156 13.57 4.47 18.34
C ALA A 156 15.05 4.13 18.58
N THR A 157 15.84 3.95 17.52
CA THR A 157 17.28 3.62 17.64
C THR A 157 18.15 4.87 17.79
N ARG A 158 17.61 6.06 17.49
CA ARG A 158 18.31 7.35 17.44
C ARG A 158 19.48 7.39 16.45
N GLY A 159 19.54 6.43 15.53
CA GLY A 159 20.59 6.29 14.53
C GLY A 159 20.05 6.32 13.09
N PRO A 160 20.94 6.34 12.09
CA PRO A 160 20.53 6.20 10.70
C PRO A 160 19.81 4.86 10.48
N ARG A 161 18.76 4.87 9.66
CA ARG A 161 18.14 3.64 9.17
C ARG A 161 19.09 2.97 8.18
N THR A 162 19.44 1.73 8.46
CA THR A 162 20.30 0.88 7.62
C THR A 162 19.58 -0.35 7.08
N TRP A 163 18.27 -0.45 7.32
CA TRP A 163 17.41 -1.55 6.90
C TRP A 163 16.30 -1.05 5.96
N ASP A 164 15.80 -1.96 5.12
CA ASP A 164 14.65 -1.76 4.26
C ASP A 164 13.97 -3.12 4.06
N LEU A 165 12.77 -3.29 4.64
CA LEU A 165 12.09 -4.58 4.64
C LEU A 165 11.82 -5.10 3.23
N ALA A 166 11.47 -4.24 2.27
CA ALA A 166 11.24 -4.65 0.89
C ALA A 166 12.51 -5.27 0.28
N SER A 167 13.66 -4.60 0.45
CA SER A 167 14.96 -5.09 0.01
C SER A 167 15.37 -6.40 0.70
N THR A 168 15.06 -6.55 1.99
CA THR A 168 15.31 -7.81 2.72
C THR A 168 14.46 -8.94 2.14
N VAL A 169 13.16 -8.74 1.95
CA VAL A 169 12.28 -9.78 1.38
C VAL A 169 12.72 -10.15 -0.04
N GLU A 170 13.02 -9.17 -0.90
CA GLU A 170 13.49 -9.42 -2.27
C GLU A 170 14.81 -10.21 -2.30
N ARG A 171 15.72 -9.97 -1.35
CA ARG A 171 17.00 -10.69 -1.26
C ARG A 171 16.84 -12.16 -0.86
N TYR A 172 15.87 -12.48 -0.01
CA TYR A 172 15.70 -13.81 0.59
C TYR A 172 14.51 -14.60 0.03
N ALA A 173 13.72 -14.03 -0.89
CA ALA A 173 12.61 -14.74 -1.51
C ALA A 173 13.10 -15.71 -2.60
N ASP A 174 12.59 -16.94 -2.55
CA ASP A 174 12.85 -17.98 -3.56
C ASP A 174 11.97 -17.85 -4.81
N LEU A 175 11.20 -16.78 -4.91
CA LEU A 175 10.23 -16.54 -5.98
C LEU A 175 10.17 -15.05 -6.34
N PRO A 176 9.67 -14.69 -7.55
CA PRO A 176 9.50 -13.29 -7.93
C PRO A 176 8.55 -12.57 -6.96
N VAL A 177 8.91 -11.36 -6.51
CA VAL A 177 8.09 -10.54 -5.61
C VAL A 177 7.63 -9.27 -6.31
N LEU A 178 6.32 -9.07 -6.38
CA LEU A 178 5.67 -7.82 -6.74
C LEU A 178 5.59 -6.94 -5.49
N ARG A 179 6.43 -5.90 -5.46
CA ARG A 179 6.51 -4.96 -4.33
C ARG A 179 5.60 -3.74 -4.49
N PHE A 180 4.95 -3.38 -3.40
CA PHE A 180 4.18 -2.16 -3.22
C PHE A 180 4.77 -1.38 -2.03
N SER A 181 5.73 -0.49 -2.35
CA SER A 181 6.44 0.30 -1.36
C SER A 181 5.55 1.45 -0.85
N CYS A 182 5.21 1.43 0.44
CA CYS A 182 4.49 2.51 1.13
C CYS A 182 5.52 3.46 1.75
N LEU A 183 5.84 4.54 1.04
CA LEU A 183 6.90 5.48 1.41
C LEU A 183 6.32 6.86 1.70
N HIS A 184 7.03 7.65 2.51
CA HIS A 184 6.63 9.02 2.84
C HIS A 184 6.39 9.84 1.57
N PHE A 185 5.20 10.47 1.53
CA PHE A 185 4.76 11.30 0.42
C PHE A 185 4.67 12.77 0.85
N ALA A 186 3.84 13.07 1.85
CA ALA A 186 3.71 14.42 2.39
C ALA A 186 3.19 14.39 3.83
N TYR A 187 3.67 15.31 4.68
CA TYR A 187 3.14 15.53 6.04
C TYR A 187 3.01 14.28 6.91
N GLY A 188 3.95 13.34 6.72
CA GLY A 188 3.98 12.10 7.49
C GLY A 188 3.01 11.03 6.99
N VAL A 189 2.40 11.23 5.82
CA VAL A 189 1.56 10.24 5.15
C VAL A 189 2.41 9.45 4.17
N GLY A 190 2.37 8.13 4.30
CA GLY A 190 2.94 7.21 3.33
C GLY A 190 1.96 6.88 2.21
N THR A 191 2.43 6.77 0.97
CA THR A 191 1.64 6.34 -0.18
C THR A 191 2.35 5.28 -0.99
N ILE A 192 1.56 4.60 -1.82
CA ILE A 192 1.99 3.68 -2.86
C ILE A 192 1.58 4.31 -4.20
N ALA A 193 2.51 4.42 -5.15
CA ALA A 193 2.18 4.93 -6.48
C ALA A 193 1.24 3.95 -7.20
N VAL A 194 0.11 4.43 -7.71
CA VAL A 194 -0.87 3.60 -8.42
C VAL A 194 -0.28 3.00 -9.70
N ARG A 195 0.71 3.66 -10.31
CA ARG A 195 1.51 3.11 -11.41
C ARG A 195 2.13 1.75 -11.07
N SER A 196 2.63 1.55 -9.85
CA SER A 196 3.22 0.26 -9.45
C SER A 196 2.18 -0.86 -9.40
N LEU A 197 0.93 -0.55 -9.04
CA LEU A 197 -0.20 -1.48 -9.14
C LEU A 197 -0.48 -1.82 -10.62
N GLN A 198 -0.58 -0.82 -11.49
CA GLN A 198 -0.80 -1.04 -12.93
C GLN A 198 0.29 -1.93 -13.57
N GLU A 199 1.55 -1.69 -13.21
CA GLU A 199 2.70 -2.46 -13.68
C GLU A 199 2.67 -3.91 -13.14
N ALA A 200 2.37 -4.09 -11.85
CA ALA A 200 2.24 -5.42 -11.24
C ALA A 200 1.12 -6.25 -11.86
N LEU A 201 -0.05 -5.63 -12.10
CA LEU A 201 -1.18 -6.31 -12.75
C LEU A 201 -0.83 -6.72 -14.18
N ARG A 202 -0.22 -5.83 -14.96
CA ARG A 202 0.23 -6.14 -16.32
C ARG A 202 1.24 -7.30 -16.32
N TRP A 203 2.25 -7.19 -15.46
CA TRP A 203 3.29 -8.21 -15.33
C TRP A 203 2.70 -9.59 -15.05
N LEU A 204 1.75 -9.68 -14.11
CA LEU A 204 1.12 -10.93 -13.72
C LEU A 204 0.18 -11.43 -14.82
N ALA A 205 -0.65 -10.59 -15.42
CA ALA A 205 -1.58 -10.98 -16.48
C ALA A 205 -0.86 -11.58 -17.70
N ASP A 206 0.31 -11.05 -18.04
CA ASP A 206 1.14 -11.51 -19.16
C ASP A 206 1.83 -12.86 -18.89
N ARG A 207 2.03 -13.21 -17.60
CA ARG A 207 2.80 -14.39 -17.15
C ARG A 207 1.98 -15.44 -16.43
N ALA A 208 0.68 -15.19 -16.22
CA ALA A 208 -0.18 -16.08 -15.48
C ALA A 208 -0.46 -17.37 -16.28
N THR A 209 0.29 -18.42 -15.94
CA THR A 209 0.10 -19.80 -16.38
C THR A 209 -0.09 -20.71 -15.16
N PRO A 210 -0.78 -21.85 -15.30
CA PRO A 210 -0.87 -22.84 -14.22
C PRO A 210 0.49 -23.18 -13.61
N GLY A 211 0.53 -23.32 -12.29
CA GLY A 211 1.75 -23.53 -11.51
C GLY A 211 2.56 -22.26 -11.22
N GLN A 212 2.24 -21.11 -11.84
CA GLN A 212 2.95 -19.86 -11.57
C GLN A 212 2.72 -19.40 -10.13
N ARG A 213 3.83 -19.10 -9.44
CA ARG A 213 3.85 -18.56 -8.08
C ARG A 213 4.46 -17.18 -8.09
N VAL A 214 3.87 -16.23 -7.37
CA VAL A 214 4.39 -14.88 -7.23
C VAL A 214 4.14 -14.37 -5.82
N GLY A 215 5.11 -13.67 -5.25
CA GLY A 215 4.99 -12.99 -3.97
C GLY A 215 4.38 -11.63 -4.21
N VAL A 216 3.49 -11.21 -3.31
CA VAL A 216 2.96 -9.87 -3.24
C VAL A 216 3.39 -9.31 -1.90
N LEU A 217 4.08 -8.18 -1.90
CA LEU A 217 4.59 -7.54 -0.70
C LEU A 217 4.11 -6.09 -0.65
N THR A 218 3.31 -5.75 0.35
CA THR A 218 3.08 -4.35 0.71
C THR A 218 3.93 -4.00 1.90
N ALA A 219 4.91 -3.11 1.73
CA ALA A 219 5.90 -2.83 2.76
C ALA A 219 6.29 -1.36 2.82
N SER A 220 6.48 -0.89 4.05
CA SER A 220 7.26 0.29 4.39
C SER A 220 8.73 -0.13 4.59
N HIS A 221 9.60 0.77 5.05
CA HIS A 221 10.97 0.37 5.42
C HIS A 221 10.99 -0.57 6.62
N CYS A 222 10.04 -0.46 7.56
CA CYS A 222 10.07 -1.23 8.81
C CYS A 222 9.13 -2.43 8.81
N HIS A 223 7.92 -2.28 8.27
CA HIS A 223 6.83 -3.25 8.42
C HIS A 223 6.16 -3.57 7.08
N GLY A 224 5.67 -4.81 6.93
CA GLY A 224 5.00 -5.23 5.71
C GLY A 224 4.18 -6.50 5.86
N ALA A 225 3.31 -6.71 4.87
CA ALA A 225 2.52 -7.92 4.72
C ALA A 225 2.85 -8.58 3.38
N GLY A 226 3.13 -9.88 3.44
CA GLY A 226 3.44 -10.73 2.31
C GLY A 226 2.37 -11.79 2.08
N THR A 227 2.02 -12.02 0.83
CA THR A 227 1.13 -13.11 0.38
C THR A 227 1.71 -13.72 -0.88
N CYS A 228 1.70 -15.05 -0.98
CA CYS A 228 1.98 -15.76 -2.23
C CYS A 228 0.68 -15.96 -3.00
N VAL A 229 0.66 -15.55 -4.25
CA VAL A 229 -0.42 -15.83 -5.21
C VAL A 229 0.01 -16.99 -6.08
N VAL A 230 -0.84 -18.00 -6.20
CA VAL A 230 -0.60 -19.21 -6.99
C VAL A 230 -1.69 -19.34 -8.04
N VAL A 231 -1.28 -19.44 -9.31
CA VAL A 231 -2.19 -19.80 -10.41
C VAL A 231 -2.29 -21.32 -10.43
N GLU A 232 -3.47 -21.84 -10.15
CA GLU A 232 -3.71 -23.27 -10.01
C GLU A 232 -3.76 -23.99 -11.36
N GLU A 233 -3.50 -25.30 -11.32
CA GLU A 233 -3.91 -26.20 -12.39
C GLU A 233 -5.44 -26.34 -12.40
N ALA A 234 -6.02 -26.51 -13.59
CA ALA A 234 -7.46 -26.53 -13.81
C ALA A 234 -8.12 -27.78 -13.23
#